data_AF-A0A1S3UAX8-F1
#
_entry.id   AF-A0A1S3UAX8-F1
#
_cell.length_a   1.000
_cell.length_b   1.000
_cell.length_c   1.000
_cell.angle_alpha   90.00
_cell.angle_beta   90.00
_cell.angle_gamma   90.00
#
_symmetry.space_group_name_H-M   'P 1'
#
loop_
_entity.id
_entity.type
_entity.pdbx_description
1 polymer ?
#
loop_
_entity_poly.entity_id
_entity_poly.type
_entity_poly.pdbx_seq_one_letter_code
_entity_poly.pdbx_strand_id
1 'polypeptide(L)'
;MSTMKNHFKDPEHLYSPWSFSKLMTFFSLLISISYLFYSLIFVSHSYGCDQPPHIPTITHHLTSNPPPQQKPPPFEETNLSHIVFGIGALAKLWKQRKEYIKVWWRPNGMRGVVWLEERVKTELGDENSLPLLRIYGDTSRFKY
;
A
#
# COMPACT_ATOMS: atom_id res chain seq x y z
N MET A 1 58.34 -1.12 46.78
CA MET A 1 56.89 -0.95 46.53
C MET A 1 56.73 0.31 45.68
N SER A 2 56.81 0.17 44.34
CA SER A 2 56.70 1.30 43.40
C SER A 2 55.36 1.20 42.70
N THR A 3 54.50 2.20 42.89
CA THR A 3 53.16 2.26 42.30
C THR A 3 53.23 3.00 40.96
N MET A 4 53.11 2.24 39.88
CA MET A 4 53.00 2.75 38.51
C MET A 4 51.60 3.36 38.33
N LYS A 5 51.50 4.69 38.33
CA LYS A 5 50.28 5.41 37.95
C LYS A 5 50.25 5.53 36.43
N ASN A 6 49.46 4.68 35.78
CA ASN A 6 49.15 4.82 34.36
C ASN A 6 48.19 6.00 34.18
N HIS A 7 48.65 7.04 33.48
CA HIS A 7 47.82 8.14 33.01
C HIS A 7 46.94 7.63 31.86
N PHE A 8 45.71 7.24 32.17
CA PHE A 8 44.66 7.06 31.18
C PHE A 8 44.27 8.46 30.67
N LYS A 9 44.57 8.72 29.40
CA LYS A 9 44.31 10.00 28.73
C LYS A 9 42.89 9.91 28.15
N ASP A 10 41.92 10.49 28.85
CA ASP A 10 40.52 10.50 28.42
C ASP A 10 40.35 11.19 27.05
N PRO A 11 39.56 10.63 26.11
CA PRO A 11 39.35 11.19 24.78
C PRO A 11 38.21 12.22 24.77
N GLU A 12 38.22 13.21 25.66
CA GLU A 12 37.14 14.22 25.77
C GLU A 12 37.30 15.39 24.78
N HIS A 13 38.28 15.35 23.86
CA HIS A 13 38.65 16.49 23.03
C HIS A 13 38.16 16.44 21.56
N LEU A 14 37.33 15.47 21.17
CA LEU A 14 36.97 15.29 19.76
C LEU A 14 35.64 15.94 19.31
N TYR A 15 34.92 16.65 20.17
CA TYR A 15 33.71 17.37 19.74
C TYR A 15 33.76 18.85 20.09
N SER A 16 34.35 19.64 19.18
CA SER A 16 34.25 21.10 19.22
C SER A 16 32.81 21.52 18.84
N PRO A 17 32.13 22.36 19.67
CA PRO A 17 30.75 22.80 19.44
C PRO A 17 30.57 23.53 18.08
N TRP A 18 31.65 24.09 17.53
CA TRP A 18 31.63 24.73 16.22
C TRP A 18 31.50 23.74 15.05
N SER A 19 31.98 22.50 15.23
CA SER A 19 31.82 21.42 14.25
C SER A 19 30.40 20.86 14.25
N PHE A 20 29.78 20.77 15.42
CA PHE A 20 28.42 20.25 15.57
C PHE A 20 27.37 21.19 14.94
N SER A 21 27.54 22.50 15.09
CA SER A 21 26.64 23.48 14.45
C SER A 21 26.66 23.37 12.92
N LYS A 22 27.84 23.20 12.30
CA LYS A 22 27.98 22.99 10.85
C LYS A 22 27.39 21.65 10.38
N LEU A 23 27.56 20.62 11.18
CA LEU A 23 27.00 19.30 10.91
C LEU A 23 25.46 19.32 11.01
N MET A 24 24.92 20.04 11.99
CA MET A 24 23.48 20.20 12.21
C MET A 24 22.82 21.00 11.08
N THR A 25 23.44 22.10 10.62
CA THR A 25 22.93 22.87 9.48
C THR A 25 23.00 22.05 8.18
N PHE A 26 24.04 21.24 8.00
CA PHE A 26 24.14 20.32 6.88
C PHE A 26 23.01 19.28 6.88
N PHE A 27 22.75 18.62 8.00
CA PHE A 27 21.63 17.66 8.09
C PHE A 27 20.27 18.32 7.88
N SER A 28 20.05 19.51 8.46
CA SER A 28 18.81 20.27 8.25
C SER A 28 18.63 20.64 6.76
N LEU A 29 19.70 21.07 6.10
CA LEU A 29 19.69 21.36 4.67
C LEU A 29 19.41 20.11 3.83
N LEU A 30 20.01 18.97 4.16
CA LEU A 30 19.73 17.69 3.46
C LEU A 30 18.27 17.26 3.61
N ILE A 31 17.71 17.35 4.82
CA ILE A 31 16.30 17.02 5.07
C ILE A 31 15.38 17.96 4.29
N SER A 32 15.68 19.26 4.28
CA SER A 32 14.90 20.24 3.51
C SER A 32 14.96 19.96 2.01
N ILE A 33 16.16 19.74 1.45
CA ILE A 33 16.37 19.44 0.03
C ILE A 33 15.63 18.15 -0.36
N SER A 34 15.78 17.08 0.41
CA SER A 34 15.08 15.81 0.15
C SER A 34 13.55 15.96 0.23
N TYR A 35 13.02 16.80 1.12
CA TYR A 35 11.59 17.10 1.18
C TYR A 35 11.10 17.87 -0.05
N LEU A 36 11.89 18.82 -0.55
CA LEU A 36 11.59 19.53 -1.80
C LEU A 36 11.59 18.55 -2.99
N PHE A 37 12.57 17.66 -3.09
CA PHE A 37 12.57 16.63 -4.12
C PHE A 37 11.39 15.66 -3.99
N TYR A 38 11.05 15.22 -2.77
CA TYR A 38 9.91 14.33 -2.54
C TYR A 38 8.59 14.97 -2.97
N SER A 39 8.36 16.23 -2.59
CA SER A 39 7.16 16.96 -2.99
C SER A 39 7.13 17.21 -4.50
N LEU A 40 8.26 17.55 -5.13
CA LEU A 40 8.35 17.74 -6.58
C LEU A 40 8.11 16.42 -7.35
N ILE A 41 8.64 15.29 -6.88
CA ILE A 41 8.41 13.96 -7.47
C ILE A 41 6.94 13.56 -7.32
N PHE A 42 6.35 13.77 -6.15
CA PHE A 42 4.93 13.47 -5.89
C PHE A 42 4.01 14.29 -6.80
N VAL A 43 4.28 15.59 -6.90
CA VAL A 43 3.56 16.52 -7.78
C VAL A 43 3.76 16.13 -9.25
N SER A 44 4.97 15.78 -9.67
CA SER A 44 5.27 15.35 -11.04
C SER A 44 4.61 14.01 -11.41
N HIS A 45 4.59 13.03 -10.49
CA HIS A 45 3.85 11.78 -10.67
C HIS A 45 2.33 12.01 -10.75
N SER A 46 1.82 13.05 -10.07
CA SER A 46 0.40 13.39 -10.09
C SER A 46 -0.07 14.01 -11.41
N TYR A 47 0.83 14.45 -12.29
CA TYR A 47 0.48 14.99 -13.61
C TYR A 47 0.53 13.95 -14.74
N GLY A 48 0.81 12.69 -14.42
CA GLY A 48 0.79 11.58 -15.39
C GLY A 48 -0.61 11.03 -15.65
N CYS A 49 -1.59 11.87 -15.94
CA CYS A 49 -2.93 11.43 -16.37
C CYS A 49 -3.49 12.38 -17.42
N ASP A 50 -2.92 12.32 -18.62
CA ASP A 50 -3.56 12.81 -19.84
C ASP A 50 -3.23 11.85 -21.00
N GLN A 51 -3.67 10.60 -20.86
CA GLN A 51 -3.88 9.73 -22.01
C GLN A 51 -5.25 9.06 -21.87
N PRO A 52 -6.23 9.37 -22.73
CA PRO A 52 -7.41 8.52 -22.85
C PRO A 52 -6.94 7.11 -23.22
N PRO A 53 -7.56 6.04 -22.68
CA PRO A 53 -7.10 4.68 -22.90
C PRO A 53 -7.05 4.40 -24.41
N HIS A 54 -5.83 4.25 -24.93
CA HIS A 54 -5.62 3.71 -26.26
C HIS A 54 -6.07 2.26 -26.21
N ILE A 55 -7.30 2.00 -26.63
CA ILE A 55 -7.79 0.65 -26.85
C ILE A 55 -6.90 0.04 -27.94
N PRO A 56 -6.10 -1.01 -27.67
CA PRO A 56 -5.45 -1.74 -28.74
C PRO A 56 -6.56 -2.43 -29.53
N THR A 57 -6.84 -1.93 -30.73
CA THR A 57 -7.69 -2.61 -31.71
C THR A 57 -6.96 -3.88 -32.12
N ILE A 58 -7.19 -4.97 -31.39
CA ILE A 58 -6.84 -6.31 -31.84
C ILE A 58 -7.80 -6.62 -32.98
N THR A 59 -7.34 -6.37 -34.21
CA THR A 59 -8.03 -6.76 -35.42
C THR A 59 -7.89 -8.28 -35.57
N HIS A 60 -8.69 -9.04 -34.84
CA HIS A 60 -8.96 -10.43 -35.21
C HIS A 60 -9.90 -10.40 -36.42
N HIS A 61 -9.32 -10.36 -37.61
CA HIS A 61 -10.05 -10.57 -38.86
C HIS A 61 -10.48 -12.04 -38.93
N LEU A 62 -11.62 -12.36 -38.29
CA LEU A 62 -12.35 -13.59 -38.53
C LEU A 62 -13.71 -13.21 -39.10
N THR A 63 -13.87 -13.54 -40.38
CA THR A 63 -15.08 -13.40 -41.19
C THR A 63 -16.31 -13.91 -40.45
N SER A 64 -17.17 -12.98 -40.04
CA SER A 64 -18.49 -13.26 -39.49
C SER A 64 -19.34 -11.99 -39.67
N ASN A 65 -20.49 -12.14 -40.32
CA ASN A 65 -21.45 -11.09 -40.66
C ASN A 65 -21.66 -10.05 -39.54
N PRO A 66 -21.85 -8.75 -39.86
CA PRO A 66 -21.98 -7.71 -38.85
C PRO A 66 -23.25 -7.94 -38.00
N PRO A 67 -23.14 -8.01 -36.66
CA PRO A 67 -24.30 -7.95 -35.78
C PRO A 67 -25.02 -6.61 -35.95
N PRO A 68 -26.34 -6.54 -35.69
CA PRO A 68 -27.07 -5.27 -35.70
C PRO A 68 -26.33 -4.25 -34.82
N GLN A 69 -26.10 -3.05 -35.36
CA GLN A 69 -25.38 -1.96 -34.69
C GLN A 69 -26.09 -1.60 -33.37
N GLN A 70 -25.70 -2.23 -32.27
CA GLN A 70 -26.00 -1.75 -30.94
C GLN A 70 -25.08 -0.56 -30.70
N LYS A 71 -25.70 0.61 -30.57
CA LYS A 71 -25.09 1.84 -30.04
C LYS A 71 -24.24 1.43 -28.83
N PRO A 72 -22.94 1.78 -28.78
CA PRO A 72 -22.11 1.44 -27.63
C PRO A 72 -22.83 1.92 -26.37
N PRO A 73 -22.89 1.09 -25.31
CA PRO A 73 -23.53 1.50 -24.06
C PRO A 73 -22.94 2.85 -23.64
N PRO A 74 -23.75 3.77 -23.10
CA PRO A 74 -23.25 5.01 -22.55
C PRO A 74 -22.06 4.70 -21.65
N PHE A 75 -20.98 5.49 -21.75
CA PHE A 75 -19.87 5.38 -20.82
C PHE A 75 -20.42 5.63 -19.42
N GLU A 76 -20.63 4.56 -18.66
CA GLU A 76 -21.05 4.66 -17.26
C GLU A 76 -19.84 5.08 -16.43
N GLU A 77 -20.06 6.06 -15.56
CA GLU A 77 -19.03 6.53 -14.64
C GLU A 77 -18.66 5.41 -13.65
N THR A 78 -17.36 5.22 -13.44
CA THR A 78 -16.85 4.22 -12.51
C THR A 78 -17.30 4.54 -11.09
N ASN A 79 -18.25 3.75 -10.57
CA ASN A 79 -18.64 3.76 -9.15
C ASN A 79 -17.90 2.69 -8.33
N LEU A 80 -18.03 2.74 -6.99
CA LEU A 80 -17.46 1.79 -6.02
C LEU A 80 -17.86 0.34 -6.28
N SER A 81 -19.01 0.11 -6.90
CA SER A 81 -19.47 -1.23 -7.30
C SER A 81 -18.51 -1.91 -8.28
N HIS A 82 -17.75 -1.16 -9.07
CA HIS A 82 -16.75 -1.69 -10.01
C HIS A 82 -15.44 -2.13 -9.33
N ILE A 83 -15.26 -1.81 -8.04
CA ILE A 83 -14.05 -2.13 -7.28
C ILE A 83 -14.29 -3.38 -6.42
N VAL A 84 -13.30 -4.28 -6.37
CA VAL A 84 -13.29 -5.46 -5.49
C VAL A 84 -12.06 -5.43 -4.61
N PHE A 85 -12.26 -5.48 -3.30
CA PHE A 85 -11.17 -5.47 -2.32
C PHE A 85 -10.71 -6.88 -1.99
N GLY A 86 -9.44 -7.17 -2.24
CA GLY A 86 -8.81 -8.39 -1.76
C GLY A 86 -7.89 -8.13 -0.58
N ILE A 87 -8.23 -8.67 0.59
CA ILE A 87 -7.53 -8.38 1.85
C ILE A 87 -6.87 -9.66 2.35
N GLY A 88 -5.54 -9.67 2.42
CA GLY A 88 -4.80 -10.75 3.08
C GLY A 88 -4.55 -10.44 4.56
N ALA A 89 -4.88 -11.37 5.47
CA ALA A 89 -4.65 -11.21 6.90
C ALA A 89 -4.22 -12.52 7.58
N LEU A 90 -3.55 -12.38 8.72
CA LEU A 90 -3.16 -13.52 9.56
C LEU A 90 -4.23 -13.78 10.61
N ALA A 91 -4.61 -15.05 10.79
CA ALA A 91 -5.67 -15.45 11.71
C ALA A 91 -5.42 -14.97 13.15
N LYS A 92 -4.16 -15.05 13.62
CA LYS A 92 -3.77 -14.62 14.99
C LYS A 92 -4.01 -13.14 15.28
N LEU A 93 -4.05 -12.29 14.24
CA LEU A 93 -4.28 -10.84 14.37
C LEU A 93 -5.73 -10.45 14.09
N TRP A 94 -6.59 -11.40 13.72
CA TRP A 94 -7.94 -11.12 13.23
C TRP A 94 -8.80 -10.35 14.23
N LYS A 95 -8.69 -10.70 15.52
CA LYS A 95 -9.46 -10.05 16.60
C LYS A 95 -9.30 -8.53 16.59
N GLN A 96 -8.07 -8.03 16.38
CA GLN A 96 -7.81 -6.60 16.30
C GLN A 96 -8.07 -6.07 14.89
N ARG A 97 -7.71 -6.84 13.86
CA ARG A 97 -7.78 -6.37 12.47
C ARG A 97 -9.19 -6.16 11.96
N LYS A 98 -10.15 -6.99 12.41
CA LYS A 98 -11.55 -6.89 12.01
C LYS A 98 -12.15 -5.53 12.37
N GLU A 99 -11.76 -4.96 13.51
CA GLU A 99 -12.28 -3.66 13.97
C GLU A 99 -11.87 -2.51 13.03
N TYR A 100 -10.65 -2.53 12.48
CA TYR A 100 -10.26 -1.54 11.47
C TYR A 100 -11.04 -1.69 10.16
N ILE A 101 -11.39 -2.91 9.78
CA ILE A 101 -12.17 -3.17 8.56
C ILE A 101 -13.58 -2.61 8.73
N LYS A 102 -14.20 -2.80 9.90
CA LYS A 102 -15.54 -2.27 10.20
C LYS A 102 -15.65 -0.76 10.05
N VAL A 103 -14.57 -0.01 10.27
CA VAL A 103 -14.57 1.47 10.19
C VAL A 103 -14.87 1.96 8.76
N TRP A 104 -14.39 1.26 7.74
CA TRP A 104 -14.51 1.71 6.35
C TRP A 104 -15.40 0.81 5.48
N TRP A 105 -15.67 -0.42 5.92
CA TRP A 105 -16.46 -1.38 5.17
C TRP A 105 -17.93 -0.95 5.05
N ARG A 106 -18.46 -0.97 3.83
CA ARG A 106 -19.87 -0.67 3.54
C ARG A 106 -20.54 -1.91 2.91
N PRO A 107 -21.33 -2.70 3.65
CA PRO A 107 -21.82 -4.00 3.18
C PRO A 107 -22.65 -3.93 1.88
N ASN A 108 -23.39 -2.85 1.67
CA ASN A 108 -24.22 -2.66 0.47
C ASN A 108 -23.55 -1.84 -0.64
N GLY A 109 -22.35 -1.31 -0.40
CA GLY A 109 -21.65 -0.41 -1.34
C GLY A 109 -20.28 -0.92 -1.78
N MET A 110 -19.80 -2.02 -1.20
CA MET A 110 -18.47 -2.57 -1.45
C MET A 110 -18.55 -4.07 -1.64
N ARG A 111 -17.58 -4.60 -2.39
CA ARG A 111 -17.41 -6.03 -2.62
C ARG A 111 -15.98 -6.41 -2.29
N GLY A 112 -15.79 -7.54 -1.64
CA GLY A 112 -14.48 -7.89 -1.14
C GLY A 112 -14.46 -9.15 -0.31
N VAL A 113 -13.26 -9.67 -0.15
CA VAL A 113 -12.99 -10.93 0.54
C VAL A 113 -11.73 -10.77 1.37
N VAL A 114 -11.78 -11.28 2.60
CA VAL A 114 -10.62 -11.42 3.48
C VAL A 114 -10.12 -12.86 3.42
N TRP A 115 -8.89 -13.06 2.99
CA TRP A 115 -8.21 -14.35 3.06
C TRP A 115 -7.39 -14.47 4.33
N LEU A 116 -7.58 -15.57 5.05
CA LEU A 116 -6.94 -15.92 6.31
C LEU A 116 -6.20 -17.24 6.19
N GLU A 117 -5.09 -17.41 6.89
CA GLU A 117 -4.36 -18.68 6.94
C GLU A 117 -5.17 -19.80 7.62
N GLU A 118 -5.97 -19.45 8.63
CA GLU A 118 -6.73 -20.40 9.45
C GLU A 118 -8.15 -19.86 9.78
N ARG A 119 -9.04 -20.75 10.23
CA ARG A 119 -10.38 -20.37 10.66
C ARG A 119 -10.34 -19.52 11.94
N VAL A 120 -11.18 -18.50 11.97
CA VAL A 120 -11.30 -17.56 13.10
C VAL A 120 -12.71 -17.58 13.66
N LYS A 121 -12.85 -17.22 14.94
CA LYS A 121 -14.15 -17.07 15.57
C LYS A 121 -14.85 -15.84 14.99
N THR A 122 -16.10 -16.02 14.56
CA THR A 122 -16.98 -14.95 14.10
C THR A 122 -18.00 -14.68 15.21
N GLU A 123 -18.15 -13.41 15.60
CA GLU A 123 -19.08 -13.00 16.66
C GLU A 123 -20.43 -12.58 16.05
N LEU A 124 -21.49 -12.61 16.85
CA LEU A 124 -22.80 -12.12 16.44
C LEU A 124 -22.69 -10.63 16.07
N GLY A 125 -23.03 -10.29 14.81
CA GLY A 125 -22.94 -8.92 14.27
C GLY A 125 -21.75 -8.67 13.33
N ASP A 126 -20.78 -9.59 13.28
CA ASP A 126 -19.65 -9.49 12.33
C ASP A 126 -20.11 -9.71 10.87
N GLU A 127 -21.16 -10.52 10.65
CA GLU A 127 -21.64 -10.91 9.31
C GLU A 127 -22.05 -9.73 8.42
N ASN A 128 -22.66 -8.70 9.01
CA ASN A 128 -23.12 -7.52 8.29
C ASN A 128 -22.08 -6.39 8.26
N SER A 129 -21.02 -6.49 9.06
CA SER A 129 -20.03 -5.42 9.24
C SER A 129 -18.65 -5.75 8.65
N LEU A 130 -18.48 -6.96 8.12
CA LEU A 130 -17.22 -7.42 7.55
C LEU A 130 -17.40 -7.96 6.13
N PRO A 131 -16.35 -7.94 5.30
CA PRO A 131 -16.31 -8.66 4.03
C PRO A 131 -16.33 -10.17 4.25
N LEU A 132 -16.61 -10.92 3.18
CA LEU A 132 -16.61 -12.38 3.22
C LEU A 132 -15.25 -12.91 3.66
N LEU A 133 -15.25 -13.85 4.61
CA LEU A 133 -14.04 -14.54 5.06
C LEU A 133 -13.78 -15.79 4.22
N ARG A 134 -12.53 -15.99 3.80
CA ARG A 134 -12.04 -17.20 3.14
C ARG A 134 -10.73 -17.65 3.76
N ILE A 135 -10.45 -18.94 3.65
CA ILE A 135 -9.16 -19.50 4.04
C ILE A 135 -8.26 -19.56 2.80
N TYR A 136 -6.98 -19.20 2.95
CA TYR A 136 -5.98 -19.42 1.91
C TYR A 136 -5.97 -20.92 1.58
N GLY A 137 -6.27 -21.24 0.33
CA GLY A 137 -6.18 -22.61 -0.17
C GLY A 137 -4.73 -22.97 -0.48
N ASP A 138 -4.45 -24.27 -0.54
CA ASP A 138 -3.14 -24.78 -0.92
C ASP A 138 -2.70 -24.22 -2.28
N THR A 139 -1.54 -23.54 -2.26
CA THR A 139 -0.90 -22.93 -3.43
C THR A 139 0.10 -23.86 -4.11
N SER A 140 0.31 -25.08 -3.59
CA SER A 140 1.24 -26.08 -4.15
C SER A 140 0.97 -26.41 -5.63
N ARG A 141 -0.27 -26.21 -6.07
CA ARG A 141 -0.71 -26.45 -7.45
C ARG A 141 -0.32 -25.37 -8.45
N PHE A 142 0.11 -24.20 -7.99
CA PHE A 142 0.56 -23.12 -8.88
C PHE A 142 2.03 -23.37 -9.25
N LYS A 143 2.33 -23.46 -10.55
CA LYS A 143 3.70 -23.47 -11.05
C LYS A 143 4.22 -22.03 -10.99
N TYR A 144 5.21 -21.80 -10.15
CA TYR A 144 6.00 -20.56 -10.09
C TYR A 144 7.33 -20.76 -10.80
#